data_AF-A0AAI8V831-F1
#
_entry.id   AF-A0AAI8V831-F1
#
_cell.length_a   1.000
_cell.length_b   1.000
_cell.length_c   1.000
_cell.angle_alpha   90.00
_cell.angle_beta   90.00
_cell.angle_gamma   90.00
#
_symmetry.space_group_name_H-M   'P 1'
#
loop_
_entity.id
_entity.type
_entity.pdbx_description
1 polymer ?
#
loop_
_entity_poly.entity_id
_entity_poly.type
_entity_poly.pdbx_seq_one_letter_code
_entity_poly.pdbx_strand_id
1 'polypeptide(L)'
;MGFSKISFSLLAAAASTVVAVDPCISTTSWNDSRLDLFPLASDGSIAHKFWTWLDWEPVDKFEPFPSQARSCPSVSTWGEGRLDVVYINSSRVNSSGGNVLHKYFSGGSWGPSWENAEDLGGNVDYLSSASWGANRLDIVAKAKNGSYVHKAWTGDGWFPGKAEWEHLGCGFFSSPAIVSWGIGRLDIVGLDSGNASLQHKYYQDGCYDGWSGWEDLGGGPFIGNPVATSWGEGRLDFWAINSAGELNHIYWDGHKYSEWENLGGEFTDTPKVVHWKPSRIDIVGKGLDDDQYYGKSYDGSEWHPSGNEWHKLAGPFNSEPALVAKHDTTNSTTDFLYVFGVDEDDAVQMKIWSGSYWQPESEKTWLMGHLSSAHQANLFQDDEGQSVLEMSGL
;
A
#
# COMPACT_ATOMS: atom_id res chain seq x y z
N MET A 1 -44.72 -34.72 -41.19
CA MET A 1 -44.61 -33.33 -40.68
C MET A 1 -44.13 -33.41 -39.24
N GLY A 2 -42.82 -33.26 -39.02
CA GLY A 2 -42.20 -33.40 -37.70
C GLY A 2 -42.27 -32.08 -36.94
N PHE A 3 -42.71 -32.13 -35.68
CA PHE A 3 -42.70 -31.01 -34.76
C PHE A 3 -41.28 -30.83 -34.20
N SER A 4 -40.67 -29.67 -34.46
CA SER A 4 -39.42 -29.24 -33.82
C SER A 4 -39.70 -28.87 -32.37
N LYS A 5 -39.06 -29.56 -31.42
CA LYS A 5 -39.01 -29.16 -30.01
C LYS A 5 -37.90 -28.10 -29.87
N ILE A 6 -38.29 -26.86 -29.59
CA ILE A 6 -37.35 -25.81 -29.19
C ILE A 6 -37.02 -26.05 -27.71
N SER A 7 -35.78 -26.48 -27.43
CA SER A 7 -35.25 -26.52 -26.06
C SER A 7 -34.74 -25.13 -25.69
N PHE A 8 -35.32 -24.51 -24.66
CA PHE A 8 -34.74 -23.34 -24.01
C PHE A 8 -33.66 -23.82 -23.04
N SER A 9 -32.40 -23.49 -23.30
CA SER A 9 -31.33 -23.59 -22.30
C SER A 9 -31.43 -22.39 -21.37
N LEU A 10 -31.84 -22.61 -20.11
CA LEU A 10 -31.59 -21.62 -19.07
C LEU A 10 -30.07 -21.53 -18.87
N LEU A 11 -29.48 -20.40 -19.25
CA LEU A 11 -28.14 -20.03 -18.82
C LEU A 11 -28.24 -19.66 -17.33
N ALA A 12 -27.82 -20.57 -16.44
CA ALA A 12 -27.68 -20.24 -15.04
C ALA A 12 -26.52 -19.25 -14.90
N ALA A 13 -26.82 -17.97 -14.67
CA ALA A 13 -25.82 -17.00 -14.26
C ALA A 13 -25.29 -17.46 -12.89
N ALA A 14 -24.05 -17.95 -12.84
CA ALA A 14 -23.36 -18.17 -11.59
C ALA A 14 -23.05 -16.79 -11.01
N ALA A 15 -23.90 -16.32 -10.09
CA ALA A 15 -23.57 -15.18 -9.26
C ALA A 15 -22.34 -15.54 -8.43
N SER A 16 -21.18 -15.03 -8.85
CA SER A 16 -19.98 -15.09 -8.03
C SER A 16 -20.18 -14.08 -6.91
N THR A 17 -20.40 -14.59 -5.69
CA THR A 17 -20.35 -13.76 -4.49
C THR A 17 -18.91 -13.30 -4.32
N VAL A 18 -18.62 -12.07 -4.73
CA VAL A 18 -17.37 -11.41 -4.37
C VAL A 18 -17.44 -11.11 -2.89
N VAL A 19 -16.46 -11.58 -2.12
CA VAL A 19 -16.31 -11.17 -0.72
C VAL A 19 -15.83 -9.73 -0.76
N ALA A 20 -16.60 -8.82 -0.14
CA ALA A 20 -16.23 -7.43 -0.08
C ALA A 20 -14.86 -7.27 0.61
N VAL A 21 -14.00 -6.43 0.05
CA VAL A 21 -12.70 -6.07 0.62
C VAL A 21 -12.79 -4.67 1.20
N ASP A 22 -12.01 -4.40 2.26
CA ASP A 22 -11.93 -3.05 2.80
C ASP A 22 -11.24 -2.13 1.78
N PRO A 23 -11.81 -0.95 1.50
CA PRO A 23 -11.21 -0.02 0.56
C PRO A 23 -9.89 0.51 1.14
N CYS A 24 -8.92 0.70 0.26
CA CYS A 24 -7.61 1.24 0.63
C CYS A 24 -7.01 1.99 -0.54
N ILE A 25 -5.91 2.71 -0.29
CA ILE A 25 -5.18 3.42 -1.32
C ILE A 25 -3.69 3.13 -1.16
N SER A 26 -3.05 2.77 -2.26
CA SER A 26 -1.58 2.74 -2.34
C SER A 26 -1.11 3.83 -3.28
N THR A 27 -0.04 4.51 -2.92
CA THR A 27 0.46 5.67 -3.64
C THR A 27 1.97 5.70 -3.68
N THR A 28 2.51 6.24 -4.77
CA THR A 28 3.95 6.45 -4.93
C THR A 28 4.23 7.62 -5.86
N SER A 29 5.48 8.07 -5.86
CA SER A 29 5.99 9.12 -6.74
C SER A 29 7.40 8.73 -7.17
N TRP A 30 7.67 8.76 -8.48
CA TRP A 30 9.01 8.50 -9.02
C TRP A 30 9.80 9.77 -9.36
N ASN A 31 9.14 10.93 -9.36
CA ASN A 31 9.74 12.26 -9.48
C ASN A 31 8.72 13.35 -9.11
N ASP A 32 9.19 14.60 -9.02
CA ASP A 32 8.36 15.77 -8.70
C ASP A 32 7.20 15.99 -9.69
N SER A 33 7.25 15.41 -10.87
CA SER A 33 6.23 15.58 -11.91
C SER A 33 5.17 14.49 -11.92
N ARG A 34 5.30 13.46 -11.06
CA ARG A 34 4.42 12.30 -11.07
C ARG A 34 4.04 11.82 -9.67
N LEU A 35 2.75 11.58 -9.49
CA LEU A 35 2.17 10.85 -8.37
C LEU A 35 1.17 9.84 -8.96
N ASP A 36 1.17 8.61 -8.48
CA ASP A 36 0.23 7.57 -8.92
C ASP A 36 -0.53 7.00 -7.72
N LEU A 37 -1.84 6.89 -7.85
CA LEU A 37 -2.73 6.26 -6.88
C LEU A 37 -3.31 4.97 -7.44
N PHE A 38 -3.33 3.95 -6.58
CA PHE A 38 -3.92 2.64 -6.84
C PHE A 38 -4.94 2.31 -5.75
N PRO A 39 -6.11 2.97 -5.74
CA PRO A 39 -7.17 2.60 -4.82
C PRO A 39 -7.75 1.21 -5.13
N LEU A 40 -8.08 0.48 -4.09
CA LEU A 40 -8.81 -0.78 -4.13
C LEU A 40 -10.28 -0.52 -3.82
N ALA A 41 -11.17 -0.89 -4.73
CA ALA A 41 -12.61 -0.86 -4.51
C ALA A 41 -13.09 -2.12 -3.76
N SER A 42 -14.28 -2.03 -3.15
CA SER A 42 -14.85 -3.09 -2.33
C SER A 42 -15.15 -4.39 -3.09
N ASP A 43 -15.25 -4.35 -4.42
CA ASP A 43 -15.39 -5.53 -5.30
C ASP A 43 -14.04 -6.19 -5.66
N GLY A 44 -12.94 -5.71 -5.10
CA GLY A 44 -11.59 -6.19 -5.34
C GLY A 44 -10.93 -5.66 -6.61
N SER A 45 -11.58 -4.76 -7.35
CA SER A 45 -10.96 -4.11 -8.49
C SER A 45 -10.03 -2.98 -8.04
N ILE A 46 -8.88 -2.85 -8.70
CA ILE A 46 -7.98 -1.72 -8.49
C ILE A 46 -8.32 -0.69 -9.56
N ALA A 47 -8.30 0.59 -9.18
CA ALA A 47 -8.36 1.70 -10.11
C ALA A 47 -7.01 2.42 -10.14
N HIS A 48 -6.78 3.27 -11.13
CA HIS A 48 -5.57 4.07 -11.26
C HIS A 48 -5.93 5.53 -11.55
N LYS A 49 -5.18 6.45 -10.94
CA LYS A 49 -5.23 7.88 -11.22
C LYS A 49 -3.86 8.46 -10.96
N PHE A 50 -3.45 9.44 -11.76
CA PHE A 50 -2.10 9.96 -11.70
C PHE A 50 -2.00 11.45 -11.97
N TRP A 51 -0.99 12.10 -11.40
CA TRP A 51 -0.71 13.51 -11.60
C TRP A 51 0.27 13.70 -12.77
N THR A 52 -0.01 14.65 -13.65
CA THR A 52 0.81 14.94 -14.85
C THR A 52 1.44 16.32 -14.82
N TRP A 53 1.92 16.80 -13.66
CA TRP A 53 2.38 18.19 -13.40
C TRP A 53 1.37 19.32 -13.68
N LEU A 54 0.41 19.10 -14.57
CA LEU A 54 -0.63 20.01 -14.99
C LEU A 54 -1.95 19.69 -14.28
N ASP A 55 -2.39 18.43 -14.36
CA ASP A 55 -3.64 17.98 -13.75
C ASP A 55 -3.60 16.48 -13.39
N TRP A 56 -4.61 16.07 -12.63
CA TRP A 56 -4.93 14.68 -12.35
C TRP A 56 -5.63 14.02 -13.52
N GLU A 57 -5.14 12.84 -13.90
CA GLU A 57 -5.64 12.06 -15.02
C GLU A 57 -6.04 10.65 -14.57
N PRO A 58 -7.16 10.12 -15.08
CA PRO A 58 -8.16 10.83 -15.86
C PRO A 58 -8.89 11.92 -15.03
N VAL A 59 -9.25 13.03 -15.67
CA VAL A 59 -10.03 14.11 -15.02
C VAL A 59 -11.35 13.57 -14.44
N ASP A 60 -11.67 13.95 -13.20
CA ASP A 60 -12.91 13.63 -12.45
C ASP A 60 -13.31 12.15 -12.26
N LYS A 61 -12.46 11.21 -12.67
CA LYS A 61 -12.70 9.76 -12.50
C LYS A 61 -11.41 8.99 -12.26
N PHE A 62 -11.55 7.68 -12.07
CA PHE A 62 -10.43 6.75 -12.08
C PHE A 62 -10.48 5.91 -13.35
N GLU A 63 -9.32 5.55 -13.90
CA GLU A 63 -9.26 4.50 -14.93
C GLU A 63 -9.25 3.12 -14.28
N PRO A 64 -9.89 2.10 -14.89
CA PRO A 64 -9.81 0.75 -14.37
C PRO A 64 -8.38 0.24 -14.49
N PHE A 65 -7.89 -0.47 -13.49
CA PHE A 65 -6.65 -1.22 -13.58
C PHE A 65 -7.01 -2.71 -13.59
N PRO A 66 -6.85 -3.44 -14.72
CA PRO A 66 -7.27 -4.83 -14.81
C PRO A 66 -6.66 -5.70 -13.72
N SER A 67 -7.47 -6.02 -12.72
CA SER A 67 -7.09 -6.79 -11.53
C SER A 67 -8.32 -7.35 -10.84
N GLN A 68 -8.07 -8.34 -10.00
CA GLN A 68 -9.03 -8.81 -9.01
C GLN A 68 -8.22 -9.17 -7.75
N ALA A 69 -8.14 -8.23 -6.83
CA ALA A 69 -7.30 -8.24 -5.65
C ALA A 69 -8.15 -8.42 -4.39
N ARG A 70 -7.60 -9.13 -3.40
CA ARG A 70 -8.29 -9.38 -2.12
C ARG A 70 -7.82 -8.50 -0.97
N SER A 71 -6.80 -7.69 -1.21
CA SER A 71 -6.15 -6.83 -0.22
C SER A 71 -5.46 -5.68 -0.94
N CYS A 72 -5.09 -4.65 -0.18
CA CYS A 72 -4.41 -3.49 -0.72
C CYS A 72 -3.18 -3.87 -1.57
N PRO A 73 -3.01 -3.30 -2.77
CA PRO A 73 -1.77 -3.48 -3.54
C PRO A 73 -0.59 -2.84 -2.80
N SER A 74 0.63 -3.34 -3.00
CA SER A 74 1.84 -2.61 -2.66
C SER A 74 2.45 -2.05 -3.94
N VAL A 75 2.91 -0.80 -3.88
CA VAL A 75 3.41 -0.06 -5.04
C VAL A 75 4.80 0.48 -4.75
N SER A 76 5.72 0.24 -5.68
CA SER A 76 7.11 0.64 -5.58
C SER A 76 7.56 1.32 -6.86
N THR A 77 8.58 2.15 -6.76
CA THR A 77 9.33 2.69 -7.89
C THR A 77 10.81 2.59 -7.58
N TRP A 78 11.61 2.44 -8.62
CA TRP A 78 13.08 2.43 -8.53
C TRP A 78 13.74 3.37 -9.53
N GLY A 79 12.94 4.20 -10.21
CA GLY A 79 13.44 5.16 -11.18
C GLY A 79 12.31 5.83 -11.95
N GLU A 80 12.66 6.92 -12.62
CA GLU A 80 11.73 7.68 -13.44
C GLU A 80 11.11 6.80 -14.54
N GLY A 81 9.78 6.89 -14.67
CA GLY A 81 9.03 6.11 -15.65
C GLY A 81 8.88 4.63 -15.29
N ARG A 82 9.19 4.25 -14.04
CA ARG A 82 8.95 2.91 -13.50
C ARG A 82 7.92 2.92 -12.38
N LEU A 83 6.95 2.03 -12.50
CA LEU A 83 6.13 1.53 -11.39
C LEU A 83 6.16 0.03 -11.34
N ASP A 84 6.06 -0.50 -10.12
CA ASP A 84 5.81 -1.90 -9.83
C ASP A 84 4.60 -1.97 -8.89
N VAL A 85 3.52 -2.59 -9.37
CA VAL A 85 2.28 -2.82 -8.60
C VAL A 85 2.19 -4.31 -8.33
N VAL A 86 2.23 -4.68 -7.05
CA VAL A 86 2.10 -6.07 -6.60
C VAL A 86 0.85 -6.22 -5.76
N TYR A 87 0.07 -7.26 -6.01
CA TYR A 87 -1.20 -7.49 -5.31
C TYR A 87 -1.50 -8.98 -5.19
N ILE A 88 -2.35 -9.35 -4.24
CA ILE A 88 -2.75 -10.75 -4.04
C ILE A 88 -4.05 -10.97 -4.78
N ASN A 89 -4.08 -11.94 -5.71
CA ASN A 89 -5.32 -12.24 -6.43
C ASN A 89 -6.41 -12.78 -5.50
N SER A 90 -7.67 -12.54 -5.83
CA SER A 90 -8.77 -13.31 -5.24
C SER A 90 -9.04 -14.54 -6.11
N SER A 91 -8.23 -15.58 -5.98
CA SER A 91 -8.53 -16.86 -6.63
C SER A 91 -9.82 -17.47 -6.04
N ARG A 92 -10.75 -17.85 -6.92
CA ARG A 92 -12.08 -18.46 -6.72
C ARG A 92 -12.42 -18.90 -5.27
N VAL A 93 -13.16 -18.07 -4.54
CA VAL A 93 -14.17 -18.29 -3.47
C VAL A 93 -13.89 -19.32 -2.34
N ASN A 94 -12.88 -20.18 -2.41
CA ASN A 94 -12.66 -21.28 -1.46
C ASN A 94 -11.18 -21.68 -1.25
N SER A 95 -10.20 -20.96 -1.82
CA SER A 95 -8.77 -21.22 -1.55
C SER A 95 -8.26 -20.40 -0.36
N SER A 96 -7.54 -21.05 0.55
CA SER A 96 -6.85 -20.38 1.65
C SER A 96 -5.55 -19.74 1.16
N GLY A 97 -5.58 -18.43 0.91
CA GLY A 97 -4.46 -17.69 0.35
C GLY A 97 -4.70 -17.29 -1.11
N GLY A 98 -3.89 -16.36 -1.62
CA GLY A 98 -3.86 -15.99 -3.03
C GLY A 98 -2.44 -15.90 -3.56
N ASN A 99 -2.29 -15.96 -4.88
CA ASN A 99 -1.01 -15.75 -5.54
C ASN A 99 -0.68 -14.25 -5.61
N VAL A 100 0.59 -13.92 -5.47
CA VAL A 100 1.10 -12.59 -5.75
C VAL A 100 1.13 -12.38 -7.26
N LEU A 101 0.43 -11.36 -7.71
CA LEU A 101 0.45 -10.87 -9.08
C LEU A 101 1.29 -9.59 -9.16
N HIS A 102 2.00 -9.43 -10.27
CA HIS A 102 2.83 -8.26 -10.53
C HIS A 102 2.52 -7.65 -11.89
N LYS A 103 2.32 -6.34 -11.92
CA LYS A 103 2.19 -5.54 -13.12
C LYS A 103 3.10 -4.33 -12.98
N TYR A 104 3.71 -3.89 -14.08
CA TYR A 104 4.66 -2.78 -14.04
C TYR A 104 4.42 -1.77 -15.16
N PHE A 105 4.72 -0.50 -14.90
CA PHE A 105 4.77 0.51 -15.94
C PHE A 105 6.22 0.75 -16.34
N SER A 106 6.53 0.68 -17.64
CA SER A 106 7.86 0.98 -18.17
C SER A 106 7.77 1.37 -19.64
N GLY A 107 8.62 2.31 -20.07
CA GLY A 107 8.68 2.73 -21.47
C GLY A 107 7.36 3.29 -22.02
N GLY A 108 6.51 3.86 -21.17
CA GLY A 108 5.20 4.39 -21.56
C GLY A 108 4.08 3.35 -21.65
N SER A 109 4.28 2.12 -21.15
CA SER A 109 3.29 1.05 -21.26
C SER A 109 3.27 0.14 -20.03
N TRP A 110 2.12 -0.51 -19.80
CA TRP A 110 1.96 -1.53 -18.77
C TRP A 110 2.42 -2.90 -19.27
N GLY A 111 3.30 -3.55 -18.52
CA GLY A 111 3.74 -4.92 -18.70
C GLY A 111 3.11 -5.86 -17.65
N PRO A 112 2.90 -7.15 -18.00
CA PRO A 112 3.21 -7.80 -19.27
C PRO A 112 2.27 -7.39 -20.43
N SER A 113 1.09 -6.85 -20.09
CA SER A 113 0.22 -6.11 -21.00
C SER A 113 -0.75 -5.27 -20.17
N TRP A 114 -1.61 -4.49 -20.83
CA TRP A 114 -2.72 -3.80 -20.16
C TRP A 114 -3.68 -4.76 -19.44
N GLU A 115 -4.01 -5.91 -20.04
CA GLU A 115 -4.99 -6.85 -19.47
C GLU A 115 -4.40 -7.82 -18.45
N ASN A 116 -3.11 -8.18 -18.58
CA ASN A 116 -2.52 -9.28 -17.82
C ASN A 116 -1.60 -8.79 -16.70
N ALA A 117 -1.35 -9.68 -15.73
CA ALA A 117 -0.33 -9.55 -14.71
C ALA A 117 0.53 -10.82 -14.68
N GLU A 118 1.77 -10.70 -14.23
CA GLU A 118 2.64 -11.85 -13.97
C GLU A 118 2.21 -12.55 -12.68
N ASP A 119 1.88 -13.84 -12.76
CA ASP A 119 1.69 -14.68 -11.57
C ASP A 119 3.05 -15.13 -11.02
N LEU A 120 3.32 -14.72 -9.77
CA LEU A 120 4.54 -15.02 -9.02
C LEU A 120 4.33 -16.12 -7.96
N GLY A 121 3.13 -16.71 -7.88
CA GLY A 121 2.78 -17.76 -6.92
C GLY A 121 2.75 -17.27 -5.47
N GLY A 122 3.18 -18.14 -4.55
CA GLY A 122 3.40 -17.80 -3.13
C GLY A 122 2.31 -18.25 -2.16
N ASN A 123 1.03 -18.22 -2.56
CA ASN A 123 -0.12 -18.53 -1.70
C ASN A 123 -0.07 -17.83 -0.32
N VAL A 124 -0.22 -16.51 -0.33
CA VAL A 124 0.04 -15.61 0.81
C VAL A 124 -1.19 -14.80 1.21
N ASP A 125 -1.19 -14.29 2.43
CA ASP A 125 -2.24 -13.46 3.05
C ASP A 125 -1.98 -11.96 3.02
N TYR A 126 -0.72 -11.56 3.18
CA TYR A 126 -0.33 -10.16 3.20
C TYR A 126 0.98 -9.98 2.43
N LEU A 127 1.21 -8.80 1.87
CA LEU A 127 2.46 -8.46 1.22
C LEU A 127 2.84 -7.00 1.44
N SER A 128 4.13 -6.72 1.27
CA SER A 128 4.68 -5.39 1.13
C SER A 128 5.87 -5.44 0.18
N SER A 129 6.18 -4.33 -0.47
CA SER A 129 7.27 -4.21 -1.42
C SER A 129 8.11 -2.96 -1.19
N ALA A 130 9.39 -3.04 -1.51
CA ALA A 130 10.30 -1.92 -1.53
C ALA A 130 11.33 -2.09 -2.65
N SER A 131 12.05 -1.02 -2.94
CA SER A 131 13.26 -1.06 -3.75
C SER A 131 14.40 -0.35 -3.04
N TRP A 132 15.62 -0.90 -3.15
CA TRP A 132 16.83 -0.22 -2.72
C TRP A 132 17.56 0.53 -3.85
N GLY A 133 17.06 0.46 -5.09
CA GLY A 133 17.75 1.05 -6.23
C GLY A 133 17.30 0.51 -7.59
N ALA A 134 17.82 1.12 -8.65
CA ALA A 134 17.44 0.81 -10.02
C ALA A 134 17.56 -0.68 -10.34
N ASN A 135 16.58 -1.21 -11.07
CA ASN A 135 16.45 -2.63 -11.43
C ASN A 135 16.36 -3.58 -10.23
N ARG A 136 15.93 -3.09 -9.05
CA ARG A 136 15.59 -3.93 -7.90
C ARG A 136 14.13 -3.72 -7.51
N LEU A 137 13.43 -4.82 -7.26
CA LEU A 137 12.20 -4.84 -6.48
C LEU A 137 12.28 -5.99 -5.50
N ASP A 138 11.89 -5.77 -4.25
CA ASP A 138 11.79 -6.79 -3.23
C ASP A 138 10.36 -6.86 -2.70
N ILE A 139 9.84 -8.07 -2.57
CA ILE A 139 8.51 -8.35 -2.08
C ILE A 139 8.66 -9.30 -0.90
N VAL A 140 8.08 -8.91 0.24
CA VAL A 140 7.95 -9.78 1.41
C VAL A 140 6.48 -10.03 1.63
N ALA A 141 6.13 -11.29 1.80
CA ALA A 141 4.76 -11.71 1.98
C ALA A 141 4.62 -12.67 3.16
N LYS A 142 3.46 -12.63 3.82
CA LYS A 142 3.13 -13.55 4.90
C LYS A 142 2.23 -14.66 4.40
N ALA A 143 2.67 -15.91 4.54
CA ALA A 143 1.84 -17.07 4.34
C ALA A 143 0.96 -17.37 5.57
N LYS A 144 -0.11 -18.15 5.37
CA LYS A 144 -1.11 -18.48 6.40
C LYS A 144 -0.53 -19.13 7.66
N ASN A 145 0.57 -19.86 7.53
CA ASN A 145 1.27 -20.48 8.66
C ASN A 145 2.10 -19.48 9.48
N GLY A 146 1.96 -18.17 9.23
CA GLY A 146 2.75 -17.13 9.89
C GLY A 146 4.21 -17.07 9.42
N SER A 147 4.55 -17.68 8.28
CA SER A 147 5.87 -17.55 7.68
C SER A 147 5.98 -16.31 6.81
N TYR A 148 7.09 -15.60 6.93
CA TYR A 148 7.48 -14.58 5.97
C TYR A 148 8.30 -15.23 4.86
N VAL A 149 7.94 -14.87 3.63
CA VAL A 149 8.60 -15.32 2.41
C VAL A 149 8.99 -14.13 1.56
N HIS A 150 10.05 -14.27 0.79
CA HIS A 150 10.70 -13.20 0.05
C HIS A 150 10.85 -13.54 -1.45
N LYS A 151 10.75 -12.51 -2.28
CA LYS A 151 10.97 -12.53 -3.72
C LYS A 151 11.66 -11.25 -4.15
N ALA A 152 12.61 -11.37 -5.07
CA ALA A 152 13.28 -10.22 -5.63
C ALA A 152 13.30 -10.25 -7.16
N TRP A 153 13.08 -9.09 -7.79
CA TRP A 153 13.53 -8.84 -9.16
C TRP A 153 14.97 -8.34 -9.09
N THR A 154 15.90 -9.03 -9.76
CA THR A 154 17.35 -8.73 -9.68
C THR A 154 17.90 -7.98 -10.89
N GLY A 155 17.04 -7.50 -11.80
CA GLY A 155 17.43 -6.92 -13.09
C GLY A 155 17.50 -7.94 -14.21
N ASP A 156 17.86 -9.19 -13.90
CA ASP A 156 17.95 -10.29 -14.86
C ASP A 156 16.74 -11.25 -14.77
N GLY A 157 16.10 -11.33 -13.61
CA GLY A 157 14.98 -12.22 -13.38
C GLY A 157 14.47 -12.21 -11.95
N TRP A 158 13.46 -13.05 -11.70
CA TRP A 158 12.93 -13.30 -10.36
C TRP A 158 13.81 -14.28 -9.59
N PHE A 159 14.23 -13.90 -8.38
CA PHE A 159 14.89 -14.75 -7.41
C PHE A 159 13.91 -15.21 -6.32
N PRO A 160 13.99 -16.48 -5.84
CA PRO A 160 14.87 -17.57 -6.32
C PRO A 160 14.46 -18.15 -7.69
N GLY A 161 13.23 -17.90 -8.10
CA GLY A 161 12.68 -18.22 -9.41
C GLY A 161 11.29 -17.60 -9.51
N LYS A 162 10.67 -17.61 -10.70
CA LYS A 162 9.35 -16.97 -10.90
C LYS A 162 8.27 -17.52 -9.95
N ALA A 163 8.24 -18.84 -9.74
CA ALA A 163 7.22 -19.52 -8.93
C ALA A 163 7.70 -19.89 -7.50
N GLU A 164 8.97 -19.65 -7.18
CA GLU A 164 9.60 -20.08 -5.92
C GLU A 164 9.82 -18.89 -5.01
N TRP A 165 9.72 -19.06 -3.69
CA TRP A 165 9.91 -17.99 -2.71
C TRP A 165 10.95 -18.40 -1.67
N GLU A 166 11.79 -17.44 -1.26
CA GLU A 166 12.78 -17.63 -0.20
C GLU A 166 12.09 -17.55 1.17
N HIS A 167 12.29 -18.55 2.03
CA HIS A 167 11.73 -18.52 3.39
C HIS A 167 12.61 -17.67 4.31
N LEU A 168 12.02 -16.66 4.96
CA LEU A 168 12.76 -15.79 5.89
C LEU A 168 12.57 -16.17 7.36
N GLY A 169 11.55 -16.96 7.68
CA GLY A 169 11.24 -17.39 9.05
C GLY A 169 9.75 -17.57 9.26
N CYS A 170 9.35 -17.97 10.47
CA CYS A 170 7.96 -18.13 10.87
C CYS A 170 7.72 -17.61 12.28
N GLY A 171 6.44 -17.54 12.66
CA GLY A 171 6.02 -17.04 13.95
C GLY A 171 5.49 -15.61 13.92
N PHE A 172 5.05 -15.09 12.78
CA PHE A 172 4.49 -13.74 12.67
C PHE A 172 2.97 -13.76 12.53
N PHE A 173 2.30 -12.78 13.13
CA PHE A 173 0.86 -12.57 12.91
C PHE A 173 0.53 -11.32 12.09
N SER A 174 1.39 -10.30 12.08
CA SER A 174 1.16 -9.06 11.32
C SER A 174 1.46 -9.23 9.83
N SER A 175 1.08 -8.24 9.02
CA SER A 175 1.70 -8.04 7.70
C SER A 175 3.19 -7.67 7.88
N PRO A 176 4.07 -8.04 6.93
CA PRO A 176 5.45 -7.57 6.93
C PRO A 176 5.50 -6.10 6.51
N ALA A 177 6.35 -5.30 7.16
CA ALA A 177 6.79 -4.02 6.62
C ALA A 177 8.23 -4.14 6.14
N ILE A 178 8.51 -3.60 4.96
CA ILE A 178 9.84 -3.59 4.34
C ILE A 178 10.23 -2.16 3.97
N VAL A 179 11.48 -1.81 4.22
CA VAL A 179 12.06 -0.52 3.87
C VAL A 179 13.50 -0.70 3.38
N SER A 180 13.99 0.27 2.61
CA SER A 180 15.41 0.41 2.32
C SER A 180 15.86 1.81 2.72
N TRP A 181 17.05 1.90 3.33
CA TRP A 181 17.72 3.18 3.58
C TRP A 181 18.80 3.51 2.52
N GLY A 182 19.00 2.64 1.53
CA GLY A 182 20.12 2.74 0.59
C GLY A 182 20.43 1.43 -0.15
N ILE A 183 21.21 1.56 -1.23
CA ILE A 183 21.57 0.46 -2.13
C ILE A 183 22.17 -0.72 -1.37
N GLY A 184 21.65 -1.91 -1.61
CA GLY A 184 22.13 -3.15 -0.98
C GLY A 184 21.67 -3.36 0.46
N ARG A 185 20.72 -2.55 0.96
CA ARG A 185 20.07 -2.75 2.26
C ARG A 185 18.56 -2.91 2.13
N LEU A 186 18.01 -3.96 2.77
CA LEU A 186 16.60 -4.03 3.14
C LEU A 186 16.48 -4.27 4.63
N ASP A 187 15.42 -3.75 5.22
CA ASP A 187 15.04 -3.95 6.60
C ASP A 187 13.57 -4.37 6.63
N ILE A 188 13.29 -5.48 7.31
CA ILE A 188 11.97 -6.10 7.42
C ILE A 188 11.60 -6.16 8.89
N VAL A 189 10.38 -5.72 9.21
CA VAL A 189 9.81 -5.89 10.54
C VAL A 189 8.49 -6.64 10.52
N GLY A 190 8.19 -7.30 11.64
CA GLY A 190 6.95 -8.03 11.86
C GLY A 190 6.68 -8.21 13.35
N LEU A 191 5.42 -8.48 13.70
CA LEU A 191 5.03 -8.74 15.09
C LEU A 191 5.00 -10.23 15.37
N ASP A 192 5.71 -10.63 16.42
CA ASP A 192 5.85 -12.03 16.84
C ASP A 192 4.54 -12.59 17.44
N SER A 193 4.20 -13.81 17.07
CA SER A 193 2.97 -14.50 17.46
C SER A 193 2.96 -15.04 18.89
N GLY A 194 4.12 -15.11 19.54
CA GLY A 194 4.26 -15.57 20.92
C GLY A 194 4.17 -14.45 21.94
N ASN A 195 4.80 -13.30 21.67
CA ASN A 195 4.89 -12.18 22.63
C ASN A 195 4.40 -10.83 22.11
N ALA A 196 4.07 -10.71 20.82
CA ALA A 196 3.67 -9.47 20.16
C ALA A 196 4.70 -8.33 20.24
N SER A 197 6.00 -8.66 20.34
CA SER A 197 7.08 -7.69 20.19
C SER A 197 7.42 -7.43 18.73
N LEU A 198 8.12 -6.33 18.46
CA LEU A 198 8.61 -6.00 17.13
C LEU A 198 9.89 -6.80 16.84
N GLN A 199 9.86 -7.66 15.84
CA GLN A 199 11.02 -8.37 15.32
C GLN A 199 11.57 -7.66 14.09
N HIS A 200 12.88 -7.69 13.92
CA HIS A 200 13.58 -7.07 12.81
C HIS A 200 14.55 -8.04 12.14
N LYS A 201 14.67 -7.97 10.82
CA LYS A 201 15.63 -8.71 10.00
C LYS A 201 16.09 -7.82 8.86
N TYR A 202 17.37 -7.87 8.54
CA TYR A 202 17.90 -7.06 7.45
C TYR A 202 18.70 -7.89 6.44
N TYR A 203 18.72 -7.40 5.21
CA TYR A 203 19.63 -7.84 4.17
C TYR A 203 20.75 -6.83 4.02
N GLN A 204 21.99 -7.31 3.83
CA GLN A 204 23.14 -6.49 3.49
C GLN A 204 23.91 -7.15 2.33
N ASP A 205 24.02 -6.46 1.20
CA ASP A 205 24.81 -6.93 0.07
C ASP A 205 26.29 -7.10 0.45
N GLY A 206 26.92 -8.14 -0.08
CA GLY A 206 28.32 -8.49 0.21
C GLY A 206 28.57 -9.26 1.51
N CYS A 207 27.54 -9.59 2.31
CA CYS A 207 27.68 -10.51 3.45
C CYS A 207 27.37 -11.97 3.05
N TYR A 208 27.93 -12.95 3.79
CA TYR A 208 28.02 -14.36 3.36
C TYR A 208 26.65 -15.01 3.02
N ASP A 209 25.62 -14.75 3.85
CA ASP A 209 24.26 -15.28 3.67
C ASP A 209 23.25 -14.21 3.18
N GLY A 210 23.71 -12.96 2.97
CA GLY A 210 22.86 -11.82 2.60
C GLY A 210 21.95 -11.31 3.72
N TRP A 211 21.32 -12.21 4.49
CA TRP A 211 20.36 -11.89 5.55
C TRP A 211 20.93 -12.05 6.96
N SER A 212 20.51 -11.19 7.89
CA SER A 212 20.74 -11.35 9.33
C SER A 212 19.87 -12.46 9.94
N GLY A 213 20.10 -12.81 11.22
CA GLY A 213 19.06 -13.45 12.03
C GLY A 213 17.90 -12.49 12.31
N TRP A 214 16.75 -13.01 12.77
CA TRP A 214 15.72 -12.16 13.37
C TRP A 214 16.20 -11.68 14.74
N GLU A 215 16.07 -10.39 15.00
CA GLU A 215 16.36 -9.75 16.28
C GLU A 215 15.08 -9.19 16.90
N ASP A 216 14.87 -9.45 18.19
CA ASP A 216 13.75 -8.93 18.95
C ASP A 216 14.10 -7.51 19.43
N LEU A 217 13.42 -6.50 18.89
CA LEU A 217 13.57 -5.10 19.30
C LEU A 217 12.71 -4.75 20.53
N GLY A 218 12.02 -5.74 21.10
CA GLY A 218 11.16 -5.57 22.27
C GLY A 218 9.93 -4.72 21.98
N GLY A 219 9.53 -3.94 22.99
CA GLY A 219 8.26 -3.22 23.00
C GLY A 219 7.05 -4.15 23.18
N GLY A 220 5.87 -3.61 22.90
CA GLY A 220 4.62 -4.35 22.91
C GLY A 220 4.03 -4.65 24.30
N PRO A 221 2.97 -5.49 24.37
CA PRO A 221 2.37 -6.20 23.24
C PRO A 221 1.74 -5.24 22.22
N PHE A 222 2.18 -5.35 20.97
CA PHE A 222 1.66 -4.57 19.85
C PHE A 222 0.54 -5.32 19.12
N ILE A 223 -0.28 -4.57 18.39
CA ILE A 223 -1.37 -5.11 17.56
C ILE A 223 -1.28 -4.56 16.13
N GLY A 224 -2.12 -5.06 15.23
CA GLY A 224 -2.20 -4.56 13.86
C GLY A 224 -0.95 -4.88 13.03
N ASN A 225 -0.57 -3.94 12.16
CA ASN A 225 0.57 -4.06 11.25
C ASN A 225 1.63 -3.00 11.58
N PRO A 226 2.92 -3.36 11.74
CA PRO A 226 3.95 -2.37 11.96
C PRO A 226 4.21 -1.56 10.69
N VAL A 227 4.81 -0.38 10.84
CA VAL A 227 5.29 0.47 9.74
C VAL A 227 6.80 0.64 9.86
N ALA A 228 7.50 0.60 8.73
CA ALA A 228 8.94 0.81 8.64
C ALA A 228 9.24 1.89 7.61
N THR A 229 10.09 2.84 7.99
CA THR A 229 10.39 4.02 7.16
C THR A 229 11.85 4.45 7.34
N SER A 230 12.38 5.20 6.37
CA SER A 230 13.73 5.74 6.41
C SER A 230 13.78 7.07 5.66
N TRP A 231 14.64 7.99 6.08
CA TRP A 231 15.01 9.18 5.31
C TRP A 231 16.39 9.07 4.65
N GLY A 232 17.04 7.91 4.74
CA GLY A 232 18.36 7.66 4.16
C GLY A 232 19.29 6.86 5.07
N GLU A 233 20.50 6.62 4.55
CA GLU A 233 21.52 5.81 5.19
C GLU A 233 21.77 6.23 6.65
N GLY A 234 21.85 5.24 7.53
CA GLY A 234 22.01 5.48 8.97
C GLY A 234 20.70 5.78 9.71
N ARG A 235 19.54 5.88 9.03
CA ARG A 235 18.24 6.01 9.70
C ARG A 235 17.25 4.92 9.33
N LEU A 236 16.65 4.32 10.36
CA LEU A 236 15.40 3.56 10.26
C LEU A 236 14.48 4.00 11.38
N ASP A 237 13.18 4.10 11.09
CA ASP A 237 12.12 4.39 12.05
C ASP A 237 11.07 3.29 11.95
N PHE A 238 10.77 2.66 13.09
CA PHE A 238 9.79 1.58 13.22
C PHE A 238 8.66 1.96 14.16
N TRP A 239 7.45 1.65 13.74
CA TRP A 239 6.23 2.11 14.37
C TRP A 239 5.28 0.95 14.58
N ALA A 240 4.61 0.92 15.72
CA ALA A 240 3.56 -0.05 16.02
C ALA A 240 2.59 0.52 17.05
N ILE A 241 1.32 0.10 16.98
CA ILE A 241 0.33 0.47 17.98
C ILE A 241 0.20 -0.61 19.06
N ASN A 242 -0.07 -0.18 20.29
CA ASN A 242 -0.40 -1.10 21.39
C ASN A 242 -1.91 -1.40 21.42
N SER A 243 -2.37 -2.21 22.38
CA SER A 243 -3.79 -2.59 22.50
C SER A 243 -4.75 -1.43 22.81
N ALA A 244 -4.24 -0.27 23.19
CA ALA A 244 -5.02 0.95 23.39
C ALA A 244 -5.09 1.82 22.11
N GLY A 245 -4.45 1.39 21.01
CA GLY A 245 -4.37 2.16 19.77
C GLY A 245 -3.31 3.27 19.81
N GLU A 246 -2.47 3.33 20.84
CA GLU A 246 -1.43 4.37 20.95
C GLU A 246 -0.22 4.02 20.08
N LEU A 247 0.28 5.00 19.33
CA LEU A 247 1.46 4.84 18.48
C LEU A 247 2.73 4.80 19.33
N ASN A 248 3.56 3.79 19.11
CA ASN A 248 4.88 3.66 19.71
C ASN A 248 5.94 3.66 18.60
N HIS A 249 7.11 4.21 18.93
CA HIS A 249 8.19 4.46 17.99
C HIS A 249 9.54 4.04 18.56
N ILE A 250 10.37 3.40 17.72
CA ILE A 250 11.78 3.17 17.96
C ILE A 250 12.54 3.48 16.68
N TYR A 251 13.77 3.99 16.80
CA TYR A 251 14.57 4.30 15.63
C TYR A 251 16.03 3.88 15.79
N TRP A 252 16.68 3.65 14.65
CA TRP A 252 18.12 3.44 14.56
C TRP A 252 18.82 4.74 14.09
N ASP A 253 19.90 5.13 14.77
CA ASP A 253 20.63 6.40 14.51
C ASP A 253 21.97 6.24 13.77
N GLY A 254 22.24 5.05 13.24
CA GLY A 254 23.52 4.70 12.60
C GLY A 254 24.45 3.95 13.54
N HIS A 255 24.19 3.97 14.84
CA HIS A 255 25.06 3.38 15.87
C HIS A 255 24.30 2.49 16.86
N LYS A 256 23.08 2.88 17.22
CA LYS A 256 22.23 2.14 18.16
C LYS A 256 20.74 2.42 17.91
N TYR A 257 19.91 1.56 18.47
CA TYR A 257 18.49 1.85 18.63
C TYR A 257 18.27 2.86 19.77
N SER A 258 17.24 3.69 19.61
CA SER A 258 16.66 4.48 20.69
C SER A 258 15.96 3.59 21.71
N GLU A 259 15.54 4.19 22.82
CA GLU A 259 14.46 3.59 23.62
C GLU A 259 13.13 3.73 22.87
N TRP A 260 12.16 2.89 23.22
CA TRP A 260 10.78 3.04 22.75
C TRP A 260 10.15 4.31 23.32
N GLU A 261 9.55 5.13 22.47
CA GLU A 261 8.72 6.28 22.86
C GLU A 261 7.25 6.04 22.49
N ASN A 262 6.33 6.45 23.37
CA ASN A 262 4.90 6.43 23.13
C ASN A 262 4.46 7.84 22.72
N LEU A 263 3.77 7.95 21.59
CA LEU A 263 3.29 9.20 21.00
C LEU A 263 1.78 9.38 21.18
N GLY A 264 1.13 8.54 21.99
CA GLY A 264 -0.31 8.57 22.24
C GLY A 264 -1.16 8.27 21.00
N GLY A 265 -2.37 8.82 21.00
CA GLY A 265 -3.39 8.56 19.99
C GLY A 265 -4.21 7.30 20.28
N GLU A 266 -5.30 7.14 19.54
CA GLU A 266 -6.22 6.01 19.63
C GLU A 266 -6.57 5.63 18.18
N PHE A 267 -5.82 4.69 17.59
CA PHE A 267 -5.88 4.37 16.17
C PHE A 267 -6.38 2.97 15.87
N THR A 268 -7.02 2.80 14.69
CA THR A 268 -7.51 1.52 14.16
C THR A 268 -6.38 0.58 13.71
N ASP A 269 -5.30 1.13 13.15
CA ASP A 269 -4.06 0.44 12.79
C ASP A 269 -2.88 1.40 12.99
N THR A 270 -1.64 0.92 12.77
CA THR A 270 -0.46 1.79 12.85
C THR A 270 -0.56 2.93 11.83
N PRO A 271 -0.49 4.20 12.29
CA PRO A 271 -0.50 5.37 11.43
C PRO A 271 0.53 5.29 10.30
N LYS A 272 0.20 5.84 9.14
CA LYS A 272 1.14 5.94 8.01
C LYS A 272 2.14 7.05 8.27
N VAL A 273 3.37 6.81 7.88
CA VAL A 273 4.51 7.70 8.14
C VAL A 273 5.22 7.98 6.82
N VAL A 274 5.60 9.24 6.61
CA VAL A 274 6.48 9.65 5.51
C VAL A 274 7.62 10.51 6.02
N HIS A 275 8.75 10.38 5.35
CA HIS A 275 9.88 11.30 5.48
C HIS A 275 10.06 12.04 4.17
N TRP A 276 10.15 13.37 4.21
CA TRP A 276 10.46 14.15 3.01
C TRP A 276 11.87 14.72 2.99
N LYS A 277 12.56 14.73 4.14
CA LYS A 277 13.99 15.02 4.25
C LYS A 277 14.51 14.56 5.62
N PRO A 278 15.83 14.52 5.83
CA PRO A 278 16.39 14.17 7.12
C PRO A 278 15.77 14.96 8.27
N SER A 279 15.44 14.26 9.35
CA SER A 279 14.86 14.82 10.57
C SER A 279 13.48 15.45 10.39
N ARG A 280 12.73 15.09 9.34
CA ARG A 280 11.35 15.53 9.16
C ARG A 280 10.43 14.34 8.91
N ILE A 281 9.48 14.16 9.82
CA ILE A 281 8.56 13.03 9.86
C ILE A 281 7.14 13.58 9.88
N ASP A 282 6.26 13.06 9.04
CA ASP A 282 4.84 13.37 9.10
C ASP A 282 4.03 12.07 9.17
N ILE A 283 3.07 12.07 10.08
CA ILE A 283 2.33 10.89 10.49
C ILE A 283 0.84 11.20 10.41
N VAL A 284 0.07 10.30 9.78
CA VAL A 284 -1.39 10.37 9.75
C VAL A 284 -1.98 9.02 10.10
N GLY A 285 -2.87 8.99 11.08
CA GLY A 285 -3.57 7.80 11.54
C GLY A 285 -5.09 7.98 11.52
N LYS A 286 -5.82 6.88 11.32
CA LYS A 286 -7.28 6.85 11.41
C LYS A 286 -7.70 6.57 12.85
N GLY A 287 -8.52 7.47 13.40
CA GLY A 287 -9.04 7.38 14.77
C GLY A 287 -9.91 6.15 14.97
N LEU A 288 -9.73 5.50 16.12
CA LEU A 288 -10.38 4.23 16.49
C LEU A 288 -11.90 4.35 16.55
N ASP A 289 -12.42 5.48 17.02
CA ASP A 289 -13.83 5.64 17.40
C ASP A 289 -14.65 6.58 16.50
N ASP A 290 -14.01 7.38 15.64
CA ASP A 290 -14.67 8.46 14.90
C ASP A 290 -14.40 8.48 13.39
N ASP A 291 -13.60 7.53 12.90
CA ASP A 291 -13.17 7.42 11.52
C ASP A 291 -12.47 8.68 10.96
N GLN A 292 -11.98 9.56 11.84
CA GLN A 292 -11.29 10.79 11.44
C GLN A 292 -9.79 10.54 11.30
N TYR A 293 -9.15 11.21 10.37
CA TYR A 293 -7.70 11.25 10.31
C TYR A 293 -7.14 12.28 11.28
N TYR A 294 -6.08 11.90 11.95
CA TYR A 294 -5.32 12.73 12.88
C TYR A 294 -3.85 12.79 12.46
N GLY A 295 -3.25 13.97 12.59
CA GLY A 295 -1.88 14.24 12.20
C GLY A 295 -0.93 14.51 13.38
N LYS A 296 0.34 14.15 13.18
CA LYS A 296 1.49 14.56 14.00
C LYS A 296 2.72 14.72 13.11
N SER A 297 3.59 15.67 13.43
CA SER A 297 4.82 15.88 12.68
C SER A 297 6.03 16.07 13.60
N TYR A 298 7.22 15.73 13.12
CA TYR A 298 8.51 16.01 13.76
C TYR A 298 9.25 17.03 12.91
N ASP A 299 9.69 18.12 13.54
CA ASP A 299 10.38 19.22 12.84
C ASP A 299 11.91 19.12 12.83
N GLY A 300 12.46 18.08 13.46
CA GLY A 300 13.89 17.87 13.67
C GLY A 300 14.35 18.20 15.08
N SER A 301 13.44 18.75 15.89
CA SER A 301 13.68 19.05 17.30
C SER A 301 12.58 18.52 18.20
N GLU A 302 11.31 18.71 17.83
CA GLU A 302 10.17 18.35 18.65
C GLU A 302 8.97 17.84 17.84
N TRP A 303 8.06 17.15 18.53
CA TRP A 303 6.80 16.67 18.01
C TRP A 303 5.73 17.77 18.02
N HIS A 304 4.94 17.85 16.95
CA HIS A 304 3.86 18.82 16.77
C HIS A 304 2.55 18.11 16.41
N PRO A 305 1.48 18.23 17.22
CA PRO A 305 1.50 18.82 18.57
C PRO A 305 2.37 18.00 19.54
N SER A 306 2.80 18.64 20.63
CA SER A 306 3.76 18.08 21.59
C SER A 306 3.18 16.94 22.44
N GLY A 307 4.05 16.05 22.92
CA GLY A 307 3.65 14.92 23.76
C GLY A 307 2.71 13.96 23.02
N ASN A 308 1.70 13.48 23.74
CA ASN A 308 0.77 12.44 23.29
C ASN A 308 -0.45 12.98 22.53
N GLU A 309 -0.48 14.27 22.24
CA GLU A 309 -1.61 14.91 21.55
C GLU A 309 -1.57 14.67 20.04
N TRP A 310 -2.71 14.74 19.37
CA TRP A 310 -2.82 14.67 17.92
C TRP A 310 -3.79 15.73 17.43
N HIS A 311 -3.54 16.30 16.25
CA HIS A 311 -4.46 17.28 15.67
C HIS A 311 -5.38 16.59 14.67
N LYS A 312 -6.68 16.85 14.78
CA LYS A 312 -7.66 16.36 13.81
C LYS A 312 -7.39 16.99 12.44
N LEU A 313 -7.40 16.18 11.39
CA LEU A 313 -6.96 16.56 10.05
C LEU A 313 -8.11 16.62 9.04
N ALA A 314 -8.87 15.53 8.89
CA ALA A 314 -9.99 15.39 7.95
C ALA A 314 -10.80 14.12 8.24
N GLY A 315 -11.96 13.96 7.62
CA GLY A 315 -12.79 12.75 7.70
C GLY A 315 -14.28 13.05 7.71
N PRO A 316 -15.14 12.03 7.84
CA PRO A 316 -14.80 10.62 8.12
C PRO A 316 -14.26 9.84 6.90
N PHE A 317 -13.50 8.77 7.16
CA PHE A 317 -12.95 7.87 6.14
C PHE A 317 -13.12 6.38 6.49
N ASN A 318 -13.52 5.57 5.52
CA ASN A 318 -13.57 4.12 5.64
C ASN A 318 -12.19 3.48 5.55
N SER A 319 -11.27 4.04 4.76
CA SER A 319 -9.92 3.48 4.60
C SER A 319 -8.92 4.01 5.63
N GLU A 320 -7.82 3.29 5.82
CA GLU A 320 -6.58 3.87 6.37
C GLU A 320 -6.05 4.98 5.44
N PRO A 321 -5.31 5.98 5.97
CA PRO A 321 -4.74 7.04 5.15
C PRO A 321 -3.66 6.50 4.20
N ALA A 322 -3.53 7.13 3.04
CA ALA A 322 -2.39 6.93 2.15
C ALA A 322 -1.62 8.22 1.99
N LEU A 323 -0.30 8.15 2.18
CA LEU A 323 0.59 9.30 2.21
C LEU A 323 1.63 9.22 1.13
N VAL A 324 1.90 10.35 0.48
CA VAL A 324 3.06 10.51 -0.39
C VAL A 324 3.58 11.93 -0.26
N ALA A 325 4.89 12.03 -0.07
CA ALA A 325 5.57 13.30 -0.07
C ALA A 325 6.12 13.58 -1.46
N LYS A 326 6.04 14.85 -1.87
CA LYS A 326 6.69 15.35 -3.07
C LYS A 326 7.68 16.42 -2.67
N HIS A 327 8.94 16.15 -2.93
CA HIS A 327 10.00 17.15 -2.82
C HIS A 327 9.93 18.07 -4.05
N ASP A 328 10.20 19.36 -3.89
CA ASP A 328 10.39 20.28 -5.02
C ASP A 328 11.88 20.51 -5.22
N THR A 329 12.46 19.85 -6.23
CA THR A 329 13.89 19.99 -6.56
C THR A 329 14.25 21.33 -7.19
N THR A 330 13.25 22.13 -7.59
CA THR A 330 13.45 23.45 -8.20
C THR A 330 13.34 24.60 -7.20
N ASN A 331 12.63 24.39 -6.09
CA ASN A 331 12.52 25.32 -4.98
C ASN A 331 12.67 24.59 -3.65
N SER A 332 13.84 24.72 -3.02
CA SER A 332 14.25 23.99 -1.80
C SER A 332 13.44 24.33 -0.53
N THR A 333 12.29 25.01 -0.65
CA THR A 333 11.50 25.53 0.47
C THR A 333 10.10 24.93 0.58
N THR A 334 9.57 24.28 -0.46
CA THR A 334 8.18 23.78 -0.48
C THR A 334 8.12 22.30 -0.77
N ASP A 335 8.14 21.51 0.30
CA ASP A 335 7.79 20.09 0.28
C ASP A 335 6.28 19.95 0.45
N PHE A 336 5.64 19.12 -0.39
CA PHE A 336 4.21 18.87 -0.33
C PHE A 336 3.93 17.51 0.31
N LEU A 337 2.96 17.47 1.23
CA LEU A 337 2.34 16.22 1.68
C LEU A 337 1.03 16.03 0.96
N TYR A 338 0.81 14.86 0.39
CA TYR A 338 -0.51 14.45 -0.05
C TYR A 338 -1.05 13.38 0.90
N VAL A 339 -2.28 13.59 1.37
CA VAL A 339 -3.05 12.67 2.19
C VAL A 339 -4.28 12.27 1.41
N PHE A 340 -4.48 10.97 1.25
CA PHE A 340 -5.64 10.41 0.60
C PHE A 340 -6.41 9.49 1.54
N GLY A 341 -7.72 9.42 1.35
CA GLY A 341 -8.60 8.49 2.05
C GLY A 341 -9.83 8.18 1.19
N VAL A 342 -10.46 7.03 1.45
CA VAL A 342 -11.76 6.68 0.89
C VAL A 342 -12.81 7.00 1.94
N ASP A 343 -13.78 7.84 1.61
CA ASP A 343 -14.86 8.25 2.52
C ASP A 343 -16.00 7.20 2.60
N GLU A 344 -17.06 7.56 3.30
CA GLU A 344 -18.25 6.71 3.51
C GLU A 344 -19.04 6.42 2.22
N ASP A 345 -18.85 7.22 1.16
CA ASP A 345 -19.54 7.14 -0.13
C ASP A 345 -18.65 6.49 -1.23
N ASP A 346 -17.62 5.73 -0.82
CA ASP A 346 -16.59 5.16 -1.71
C ASP A 346 -15.92 6.23 -2.61
N ALA A 347 -15.85 7.47 -2.14
CA ALA A 347 -15.19 8.57 -2.83
C ALA A 347 -13.74 8.72 -2.34
N VAL A 348 -12.82 8.84 -3.28
CA VAL A 348 -11.43 9.16 -2.96
C VAL A 348 -11.32 10.65 -2.71
N GLN A 349 -10.83 11.00 -1.53
CA GLN A 349 -10.65 12.36 -1.06
C GLN A 349 -9.16 12.67 -0.96
N MET A 350 -8.79 13.94 -1.16
CA MET A 350 -7.42 14.42 -1.07
C MET A 350 -7.31 15.65 -0.17
N LYS A 351 -6.24 15.71 0.61
CA LYS A 351 -5.79 16.88 1.35
C LYS A 351 -4.29 17.08 1.15
N ILE A 352 -3.83 18.33 1.08
CA ILE A 352 -2.44 18.67 0.79
C ILE A 352 -1.87 19.56 1.88
N TRP A 353 -0.68 19.25 2.38
CA TRP A 353 0.16 20.24 3.06
C TRP A 353 0.97 20.98 2.01
N SER A 354 0.81 22.30 1.94
CA SER A 354 1.46 23.16 0.93
C SER A 354 2.92 23.56 1.26
N GLY A 355 3.48 23.04 2.36
CA GLY A 355 4.72 23.51 2.96
C GLY A 355 4.52 24.57 4.03
N SER A 356 3.33 25.16 4.15
CA SER A 356 3.01 26.18 5.17
C SER A 356 1.66 26.01 5.85
N TYR A 357 0.68 25.45 5.15
CA TYR A 357 -0.65 25.17 5.70
C TYR A 357 -1.34 24.06 4.92
N TRP A 358 -2.32 23.43 5.57
CA TRP A 358 -3.19 22.43 4.97
C TRP A 358 -4.20 23.04 4.01
N GLN A 359 -4.41 22.37 2.88
CA GLN A 359 -5.35 22.74 1.85
C GLN A 359 -6.22 21.52 1.47
N PRO A 360 -7.54 21.69 1.31
CA PRO A 360 -8.29 22.89 1.70
C PRO A 360 -8.17 23.14 3.22
N GLU A 361 -8.42 24.37 3.65
CA GLU A 361 -8.38 24.73 5.08
C GLU A 361 -9.38 23.90 5.91
N SER A 362 -9.23 23.90 7.23
CA SER A 362 -10.06 23.13 8.18
C SER A 362 -10.02 21.62 7.89
N GLU A 363 -11.10 20.89 8.18
CA GLU A 363 -11.20 19.44 8.00
C GLU A 363 -11.66 19.03 6.59
N LYS A 364 -11.69 19.98 5.64
CA LYS A 364 -12.17 19.76 4.27
C LYS A 364 -11.15 19.01 3.40
N THR A 365 -11.66 18.43 2.32
CA THR A 365 -10.90 17.71 1.28
C THR A 365 -11.38 18.08 -0.13
N TRP A 366 -10.58 17.70 -1.13
CA TRP A 366 -10.99 17.69 -2.52
C TRP A 366 -11.43 16.29 -2.96
N LEU A 367 -12.57 16.21 -3.64
CA LEU A 367 -13.03 14.99 -4.29
C LEU A 367 -12.14 14.68 -5.51
N MET A 368 -11.65 13.45 -5.58
CA MET A 368 -10.83 12.95 -6.69
C MET A 368 -11.62 12.07 -7.66
N GLY A 369 -12.78 11.58 -7.22
CA GLY A 369 -13.68 10.69 -7.96
C GLY A 369 -14.20 9.56 -7.06
N HIS A 370 -15.21 8.83 -7.54
CA HIS A 370 -15.76 7.67 -6.83
C HIS A 370 -15.19 6.36 -7.40
N LEU A 371 -14.92 5.38 -6.54
CA LEU A 371 -14.43 4.08 -6.97
C LEU A 371 -15.47 3.31 -7.79
N SER A 372 -16.75 3.53 -7.54
CA SER A 372 -17.85 3.01 -8.37
C SER A 372 -17.80 3.46 -9.84
N SER A 373 -17.15 4.61 -10.13
CA SER A 373 -17.08 5.17 -11.49
C SER A 373 -16.05 4.46 -12.39
N ALA A 374 -15.01 3.84 -11.82
CA ALA A 374 -13.98 3.14 -12.58
C ALA A 374 -14.51 1.89 -13.28
N HIS A 375 -15.63 1.35 -12.82
CA HIS A 375 -16.12 0.02 -13.22
C HIS A 375 -17.49 0.03 -13.90
N GLN A 376 -18.16 1.18 -13.99
CA GLN A 376 -19.38 1.33 -14.81
C GLN A 376 -19.11 1.35 -16.34
N ALA A 377 -17.85 1.44 -16.77
CA ALA A 377 -17.50 1.45 -18.19
C ALA A 377 -17.74 0.10 -18.93
N ASN A 378 -18.06 -0.98 -18.21
CA ASN A 378 -18.42 -2.28 -18.81
C ASN A 378 -19.94 -2.56 -18.83
N LEU A 379 -20.77 -1.58 -18.49
CA LEU A 379 -22.22 -1.66 -18.62
C LEU A 379 -22.68 -0.61 -19.63
N PHE A 380 -22.51 -0.88 -20.92
CA PHE A 380 -23.34 -0.21 -21.91
C PHE A 380 -24.79 -0.66 -21.65
N GLN A 381 -25.62 0.24 -21.13
CA GLN A 381 -27.05 0.12 -21.31
C GLN A 381 -27.34 0.46 -22.76
N ASP A 382 -28.03 -0.44 -23.46
CA ASP A 382 -28.71 -0.04 -24.69
C ASP A 382 -29.82 0.97 -24.36
N ASP A 383 -30.37 1.62 -25.40
CA ASP A 383 -31.46 2.61 -25.26
C ASP A 383 -32.75 2.04 -24.62
N GLU A 384 -32.76 0.76 -24.20
CA GLU A 384 -33.86 0.08 -23.50
C GLU A 384 -33.53 -0.31 -22.05
N GLY A 385 -32.35 0.04 -21.52
CA GLY A 385 -32.02 -0.12 -20.10
C GLY A 385 -31.71 -1.57 -19.69
N GLN A 386 -31.27 -2.44 -20.60
CA GLN A 386 -30.77 -3.77 -20.26
C GLN A 386 -29.25 -3.81 -20.23
N SER A 387 -28.69 -4.51 -19.23
CA SER A 387 -27.25 -4.76 -19.12
C SER A 387 -26.82 -5.80 -20.16
N VAL A 388 -25.96 -5.42 -21.11
CA VAL A 388 -25.40 -6.35 -22.10
C VAL A 388 -23.97 -6.73 -21.68
N LEU A 389 -23.73 -8.01 -21.40
CA LEU A 389 -22.37 -8.56 -21.26
C LEU A 389 -21.77 -8.72 -22.66
N GLU A 390 -20.64 -8.05 -22.96
CA GLU A 390 -19.86 -8.41 -24.14
C GLU A 390 -19.25 -9.81 -23.94
N MET A 391 -19.79 -10.79 -24.66
CA MET A 391 -19.01 -11.98 -25.02
C MET A 391 -17.97 -11.57 -26.06
N SER A 392 -16.74 -11.31 -25.63
CA SER A 392 -15.61 -11.26 -26.55
C SER A 392 -15.44 -12.64 -27.20
N GLY A 393 -15.37 -12.62 -28.54
CA GLY A 393 -15.53 -13.78 -29.40
C GLY A 393 -14.34 -14.74 -29.43
N LEU A 394 -14.69 -15.99 -29.75
CA LEU A 394 -13.98 -17.05 -30.48
C LEU A 394 -12.44 -17.08 -30.51
#